data_AF-A0A348PU41-F1
#
_entry.id   AF-A0A348PU41-F1
#
_cell.length_a   1.000
_cell.length_b   1.000
_cell.length_c   1.000
_cell.angle_alpha   90.00
_cell.angle_beta   90.00
_cell.angle_gamma   90.00
#
_symmetry.space_group_name_H-M   'P 1'
#
loop_
_entity.id
_entity.type
_entity.pdbx_description
1 polymer ?
#
loop_
_entity_poly.entity_id
_entity_poly.type
_entity_poly.pdbx_seq_one_letter_code
_entity_poly.pdbx_strand_id
1 'polypeptide(L)'
;MFYNLWTSQKHDLMEEEKKENDKKAKFNISYPEEIAEILLEENINLVLSTYQAGKLIFIGSSSSTKLSQTPVSFKKPMGIASGKNILGIASLDRVEVFTNHPGLAKAYPGRPDYFDTMFFPRTTYHTGNLDLHDLHWTSKGLIAVNTRYSCICRFDYRYNFSPIWKPKFITELLPEDRCHLNGLAMQNGSPKYVTALGSGNKKESWRGGIERNGILIDIDTNEILLEGLCMPHSPRIHNGTVYLLESGNGNLVKFNTITREKELVCHLSGFARGLSFSGNYAFIGMSKIRQESKTAKVLPVSKLAQESGVIVVDLITNAIVGMIKYQGGIEEIYDLQIIQNTAKTALITNTNKTANLASASPNLFFWRDPKDEKKSKSEE
;
A
#
# COMPACT_ATOMS: atom_id res chain seq x y z
N MET A 1 -28.02 -32.16 -34.98
CA MET A 1 -27.96 -32.49 -33.54
C MET A 1 -27.23 -31.34 -32.84
N PHE A 2 -27.93 -30.23 -32.65
CA PHE A 2 -27.41 -28.99 -32.04
C PHE A 2 -27.96 -28.90 -30.62
N TYR A 3 -27.28 -29.52 -29.66
CA TYR A 3 -27.52 -29.30 -28.23
C TYR A 3 -26.26 -29.79 -27.49
N ASN A 4 -25.73 -28.99 -26.55
CA ASN A 4 -24.73 -29.32 -25.51
C ASN A 4 -23.38 -28.57 -25.48
N LEU A 5 -23.14 -27.51 -26.28
CA LEU A 5 -21.95 -26.66 -26.11
C LEU A 5 -22.18 -25.34 -25.34
N TRP A 6 -23.44 -25.05 -24.98
CA TRP A 6 -23.80 -23.82 -24.24
C TRP A 6 -23.89 -24.02 -22.71
N THR A 7 -23.94 -25.27 -22.24
CA THR A 7 -24.06 -25.61 -20.81
C THR A 7 -22.72 -25.65 -20.07
N SER A 8 -21.63 -26.06 -20.73
CA SER A 8 -20.30 -26.13 -20.09
C SER A 8 -19.68 -24.76 -19.80
N GLN A 9 -19.82 -23.77 -20.70
CA GLN A 9 -19.32 -22.40 -20.47
C GLN A 9 -20.11 -21.66 -19.36
N LYS A 10 -21.42 -21.91 -19.24
CA LYS A 10 -22.21 -21.40 -18.12
C LYS A 10 -21.79 -22.06 -16.80
N HIS A 11 -21.43 -23.34 -16.82
CA HIS A 11 -20.99 -24.05 -15.64
C HIS A 11 -19.62 -23.56 -15.14
N ASP A 12 -18.66 -23.30 -16.04
CA ASP A 12 -17.34 -22.75 -15.67
C ASP A 12 -17.44 -21.29 -15.17
N LEU A 13 -18.25 -20.45 -15.83
CA LEU A 13 -18.52 -19.09 -15.37
C LEU A 13 -19.31 -19.05 -14.05
N MET A 14 -20.24 -20.00 -13.84
CA MET A 14 -20.97 -20.14 -12.58
C MET A 14 -20.10 -20.73 -11.47
N GLU A 15 -19.14 -21.63 -11.75
CA GLU A 15 -18.16 -22.10 -10.76
C GLU A 15 -17.14 -21.02 -10.40
N GLU A 16 -16.72 -20.19 -11.37
CA GLU A 16 -15.91 -19.01 -11.11
C GLU A 16 -16.71 -17.96 -10.33
N GLU A 17 -17.98 -17.68 -10.66
CA GLU A 17 -18.86 -16.81 -9.87
C GLU A 17 -19.15 -17.38 -8.47
N LYS A 18 -19.25 -18.71 -8.31
CA LYS A 18 -19.47 -19.35 -7.00
C LYS A 18 -18.19 -19.33 -6.16
N LYS A 19 -17.01 -19.53 -6.76
CA LYS A 19 -15.70 -19.29 -6.10
C LYS A 19 -15.43 -17.81 -5.83
N GLU A 20 -15.94 -16.89 -6.66
CA GLU A 20 -15.89 -15.44 -6.48
C GLU A 20 -16.88 -14.99 -5.40
N ASN A 21 -18.05 -15.63 -5.26
CA ASN A 21 -19.02 -15.41 -4.19
C ASN A 21 -18.56 -16.00 -2.84
N ASP A 22 -17.94 -17.19 -2.81
CA ASP A 22 -17.29 -17.72 -1.59
C ASP A 22 -16.05 -16.89 -1.18
N LYS A 23 -15.39 -16.21 -2.14
CA LYS A 23 -14.35 -15.21 -1.86
C LYS A 23 -14.93 -13.86 -1.42
N LYS A 24 -16.09 -13.43 -1.91
CA LYS A 24 -16.79 -12.22 -1.44
C LYS A 24 -17.11 -12.33 0.04
N ALA A 25 -17.52 -13.51 0.51
CA ALA A 25 -17.75 -13.75 1.94
C ALA A 25 -16.49 -13.56 2.82
N LYS A 26 -15.27 -13.62 2.26
CA LYS A 26 -14.03 -13.50 3.05
C LYS A 26 -13.59 -12.07 3.37
N PHE A 27 -14.08 -11.05 2.67
CA PHE A 27 -13.60 -9.66 2.82
C PHE A 27 -14.73 -8.64 2.95
N ASN A 28 -15.80 -9.01 3.67
CA ASN A 28 -16.90 -8.12 3.96
C ASN A 28 -16.42 -6.87 4.72
N ILE A 29 -16.94 -5.71 4.32
CA ILE A 29 -16.70 -4.44 4.98
C ILE A 29 -18.00 -3.82 5.46
N SER A 30 -17.93 -3.08 6.56
CA SER A 30 -18.96 -2.14 7.00
C SER A 30 -18.38 -0.74 7.07
N TYR A 31 -19.14 0.27 6.69
CA TYR A 31 -18.70 1.67 6.65
C TYR A 31 -19.91 2.60 6.76
N PRO A 32 -19.75 3.80 7.33
CA PRO A 32 -20.70 4.90 7.17
C PRO A 32 -20.78 5.36 5.70
N GLU A 33 -21.96 5.79 5.23
CA GLU A 33 -22.18 6.21 3.84
C GLU A 33 -21.32 7.44 3.49
N GLU A 34 -21.03 8.30 4.46
CA GLU A 34 -20.20 9.49 4.32
C GLU A 34 -18.81 9.17 3.76
N ILE A 35 -18.27 7.98 4.02
CA ILE A 35 -16.97 7.57 3.45
C ILE A 35 -17.09 7.30 1.94
N ALA A 36 -18.22 6.75 1.50
CA ALA A 36 -18.48 6.54 0.08
C ALA A 36 -18.74 7.84 -0.67
N GLU A 37 -19.32 8.84 -0.01
CA GLU A 37 -19.43 10.22 -0.50
C GLU A 37 -18.04 10.84 -0.66
N ILE A 38 -17.21 10.81 0.39
CA ILE A 38 -15.85 11.37 0.36
C ILE A 38 -15.02 10.77 -0.78
N LEU A 39 -15.01 9.44 -0.92
CA LEU A 39 -14.23 8.79 -2.00
C LEU A 39 -14.73 9.17 -3.39
N LEU A 40 -16.04 9.41 -3.55
CA LEU A 40 -16.64 9.83 -4.81
C LEU A 40 -16.32 11.30 -5.13
N GLU A 41 -16.50 12.21 -4.16
CA GLU A 41 -16.28 13.66 -4.32
C GLU A 41 -14.82 14.00 -4.53
N GLU A 42 -13.92 13.38 -3.77
CA GLU A 42 -12.47 13.49 -3.95
C GLU A 42 -12.01 12.77 -5.24
N ASN A 43 -12.87 11.95 -5.86
CA ASN A 43 -12.61 11.16 -7.07
C ASN A 43 -11.35 10.27 -6.91
N ILE A 44 -11.31 9.50 -5.83
CA ILE A 44 -10.16 8.69 -5.44
C ILE A 44 -10.50 7.22 -5.24
N ASN A 45 -9.47 6.37 -5.40
CA ASN A 45 -9.49 4.98 -5.02
C ASN A 45 -8.33 4.71 -4.04
N LEU A 46 -8.62 4.07 -2.91
CA LEU A 46 -7.62 3.64 -1.95
C LEU A 46 -6.97 2.34 -2.42
N VAL A 47 -5.67 2.20 -2.23
CA VAL A 47 -4.98 0.92 -2.42
C VAL A 47 -4.27 0.51 -1.14
N LEU A 48 -4.58 -0.69 -0.66
CA LEU A 48 -4.08 -1.25 0.59
C LEU A 48 -3.25 -2.49 0.33
N SER A 49 -2.10 -2.62 1.00
CA SER A 49 -1.36 -3.88 1.06
C SER A 49 -1.66 -4.61 2.38
N THR A 50 -1.81 -5.93 2.29
CA THR A 50 -2.11 -6.79 3.44
C THR A 50 -1.08 -7.91 3.51
N TYR A 51 -0.13 -7.77 4.43
CA TYR A 51 1.06 -8.63 4.50
C TYR A 51 0.69 -10.11 4.73
N GLN A 52 -0.13 -10.39 5.74
CA GLN A 52 -0.55 -11.75 6.10
C GLN A 52 -1.57 -12.35 5.13
N ALA A 53 -2.56 -11.55 4.69
CA ALA A 53 -3.61 -12.03 3.81
C ALA A 53 -3.14 -12.18 2.35
N GLY A 54 -1.99 -11.60 1.99
CA GLY A 54 -1.42 -11.70 0.66
C GLY A 54 -2.28 -11.00 -0.39
N LYS A 55 -2.88 -9.86 -0.04
CA LYS A 55 -3.76 -9.08 -0.93
C LYS A 55 -3.28 -7.64 -1.08
N LEU A 56 -3.34 -7.16 -2.31
CA LEU A 56 -3.48 -5.75 -2.63
C LEU A 56 -4.98 -5.49 -2.85
N ILE A 57 -5.57 -4.52 -2.16
CA ILE A 57 -7.02 -4.27 -2.23
C ILE A 57 -7.26 -2.83 -2.67
N PHE A 58 -7.97 -2.68 -3.79
CA PHE A 58 -8.47 -1.39 -4.25
C PHE A 58 -9.85 -1.14 -3.65
N ILE A 59 -10.11 0.05 -3.11
CA ILE A 59 -11.40 0.45 -2.55
C ILE A 59 -11.80 1.79 -3.14
N GLY A 60 -12.94 1.85 -3.81
CA GLY A 60 -13.46 3.11 -4.34
C GLY A 60 -14.98 3.11 -4.41
N SER A 61 -15.52 4.25 -4.81
CA SER A 61 -16.95 4.53 -4.80
C SER A 61 -17.42 4.94 -6.18
N SER A 62 -18.53 4.38 -6.66
CA SER A 62 -19.21 4.82 -7.90
C SER A 62 -20.58 5.45 -7.62
N SER A 63 -20.94 5.61 -6.35
CA SER A 63 -22.19 6.20 -5.89
C SER A 63 -22.02 6.64 -4.44
N SER A 64 -22.69 7.70 -4.01
CA SER A 64 -22.58 8.26 -2.66
C SER A 64 -22.73 7.26 -1.52
N THR A 65 -23.43 6.14 -1.72
CA THR A 65 -23.74 5.19 -0.64
C THR A 65 -23.00 3.85 -0.70
N LYS A 66 -22.19 3.58 -1.74
CA LYS A 66 -21.61 2.23 -1.95
C LYS A 66 -20.14 2.24 -2.30
N LEU A 67 -19.37 1.52 -1.50
CA LEU A 67 -18.00 1.12 -1.80
C LEU A 67 -17.95 -0.19 -2.58
N SER A 68 -16.95 -0.28 -3.44
CA SER A 68 -16.54 -1.48 -4.16
C SER A 68 -15.11 -1.84 -3.79
N GLN A 69 -14.80 -3.14 -3.82
CA GLN A 69 -13.46 -3.65 -3.55
C GLN A 69 -12.97 -4.54 -4.69
N THR A 70 -11.72 -4.37 -5.09
CA THR A 70 -11.04 -5.26 -6.04
C THR A 70 -9.79 -5.86 -5.38
N PRO A 71 -9.88 -7.07 -4.81
CA PRO A 71 -8.71 -7.74 -4.22
C PRO A 71 -7.86 -8.45 -5.28
N VAL A 72 -6.54 -8.26 -5.21
CA VAL A 72 -5.53 -8.88 -6.08
C VAL A 72 -4.51 -9.64 -5.24
N SER A 73 -4.14 -10.85 -5.66
CA SER A 73 -3.24 -11.69 -4.86
C SER A 73 -1.77 -11.34 -5.09
N PHE A 74 -1.03 -11.17 -4.00
CA PHE A 74 0.41 -10.92 -3.99
C PHE A 74 1.10 -11.78 -2.91
N LYS A 75 2.39 -12.05 -3.10
CA LYS A 75 3.20 -12.78 -2.11
C LYS A 75 3.74 -11.81 -1.06
N LYS A 76 2.97 -11.61 0.01
CA LYS A 76 3.26 -10.67 1.12
C LYS A 76 3.54 -9.25 0.60
N PRO A 77 2.51 -8.56 0.05
CA PRO A 77 2.67 -7.17 -0.37
C PRO A 77 2.98 -6.27 0.84
N MET A 78 3.88 -5.32 0.65
CA MET A 78 4.39 -4.38 1.66
C MET A 78 4.22 -2.93 1.17
N GLY A 79 5.30 -2.15 1.03
CA GLY A 79 5.23 -0.75 0.58
C GLY A 79 4.65 -0.60 -0.84
N ILE A 80 3.90 0.49 -1.03
CA ILE A 80 3.26 0.87 -2.29
C ILE A 80 3.74 2.27 -2.67
N ALA A 81 4.23 2.43 -3.91
CA ALA A 81 4.40 3.75 -4.53
C ALA A 81 3.24 4.03 -5.49
N SER A 82 2.44 5.05 -5.22
CA SER A 82 1.43 5.55 -6.14
C SER A 82 1.92 6.77 -6.91
N GLY A 83 1.65 6.81 -8.22
CA GLY A 83 1.94 7.95 -9.08
C GLY A 83 0.90 8.07 -10.20
N LYS A 84 1.02 9.10 -11.05
CA LYS A 84 0.09 9.29 -12.17
C LYS A 84 0.22 8.12 -13.16
N ASN A 85 -0.83 7.28 -13.24
CA ASN A 85 -0.88 6.09 -14.09
C ASN A 85 0.24 5.06 -13.83
N ILE A 86 0.86 5.05 -12.64
CA ILE A 86 1.91 4.09 -12.30
C ILE A 86 1.82 3.66 -10.84
N LEU A 87 2.04 2.36 -10.59
CA LEU A 87 2.12 1.77 -9.27
C LEU A 87 3.43 0.98 -9.13
N GLY A 88 4.07 1.07 -7.97
CA GLY A 88 5.19 0.21 -7.57
C GLY A 88 4.80 -0.58 -6.33
N ILE A 89 4.90 -1.89 -6.35
CA ILE A 89 4.49 -2.77 -5.24
C ILE A 89 5.70 -3.58 -4.78
N ALA A 90 6.11 -3.41 -3.53
CA ALA A 90 7.04 -4.34 -2.90
C ALA A 90 6.31 -5.59 -2.42
N SER A 91 6.94 -6.74 -2.63
CA SER A 91 6.52 -8.06 -2.14
C SER A 91 7.70 -8.76 -1.48
N LEU A 92 7.50 -9.98 -0.99
CA LEU A 92 8.53 -10.71 -0.23
C LEU A 92 9.92 -10.75 -0.90
N ASP A 93 9.96 -10.95 -2.21
CA ASP A 93 11.19 -11.23 -2.97
C ASP A 93 11.37 -10.39 -4.24
N ARG A 94 10.48 -9.42 -4.47
CA ARG A 94 10.45 -8.63 -5.70
C ARG A 94 9.79 -7.27 -5.50
N VAL A 95 10.07 -6.37 -6.43
CA VAL A 95 9.32 -5.13 -6.64
C VAL A 95 8.73 -5.15 -8.04
N GLU A 96 7.42 -4.93 -8.15
CA GLU A 96 6.69 -4.96 -9.41
C GLU A 96 6.15 -3.58 -9.75
N VAL A 97 6.43 -3.12 -10.96
CA VAL A 97 5.94 -1.85 -11.52
C VAL A 97 4.81 -2.14 -12.48
N PHE A 98 3.71 -1.42 -12.29
CA PHE A 98 2.53 -1.50 -13.13
C PHE A 98 2.17 -0.13 -13.68
N THR A 99 1.70 -0.07 -14.93
CA THR A 99 1.22 1.18 -15.53
C THR A 99 -0.21 1.04 -16.02
N ASN A 100 -0.98 2.11 -15.91
CA ASN A 100 -2.32 2.21 -16.47
C ASN A 100 -2.28 2.61 -17.95
N HIS A 101 -3.17 2.03 -18.75
CA HIS A 101 -3.53 2.55 -20.07
C HIS A 101 -5.06 2.67 -20.16
N PRO A 102 -5.64 3.87 -20.25
CA PRO A 102 -7.09 4.07 -20.15
C PRO A 102 -7.91 3.25 -21.14
N GLY A 103 -7.40 3.06 -22.36
CA GLY A 103 -8.07 2.24 -23.37
C GLY A 103 -8.22 0.76 -22.98
N LEU A 104 -7.24 0.19 -22.25
CA LEU A 104 -7.29 -1.21 -21.83
C LEU A 104 -8.37 -1.45 -20.77
N ALA A 105 -8.57 -0.48 -19.86
CA ALA A 105 -9.57 -0.59 -18.80
C ALA A 105 -11.00 -0.61 -19.38
N LYS A 106 -11.32 0.34 -20.26
CA LYS A 106 -12.62 0.42 -20.93
C LYS A 106 -12.93 -0.82 -21.77
N ALA A 107 -11.93 -1.32 -22.50
CA ALA A 107 -12.07 -2.48 -23.37
C ALA A 107 -11.82 -3.82 -22.67
N TYR A 108 -11.88 -3.89 -21.34
CA TYR A 108 -11.54 -5.11 -20.60
C TYR A 108 -12.41 -6.31 -21.03
N PRO A 109 -11.81 -7.43 -21.48
CA PRO A 109 -12.55 -8.59 -21.91
C PRO A 109 -13.46 -9.17 -20.83
N GLY A 110 -14.71 -9.44 -21.20
CA GLY A 110 -15.73 -10.03 -20.31
C GLY A 110 -16.45 -9.03 -19.41
N ARG A 111 -15.89 -7.84 -19.16
CA ARG A 111 -16.60 -6.73 -18.46
C ARG A 111 -16.23 -5.35 -19.06
N PRO A 112 -16.64 -5.04 -20.30
CA PRO A 112 -16.42 -3.73 -20.90
C PRO A 112 -17.02 -2.60 -20.05
N ASP A 113 -16.34 -1.45 -20.01
CA ASP A 113 -16.74 -0.23 -19.28
C ASP A 113 -16.99 -0.41 -17.76
N TYR A 114 -16.49 -1.52 -17.18
CA TYR A 114 -16.66 -1.79 -15.75
C TYR A 114 -15.60 -1.11 -14.88
N PHE A 115 -14.35 -1.07 -15.37
CA PHE A 115 -13.22 -0.41 -14.72
C PHE A 115 -12.88 0.87 -15.48
N ASP A 116 -12.62 1.95 -14.75
CA ASP A 116 -12.11 3.19 -15.36
C ASP A 116 -10.58 3.21 -15.45
N THR A 117 -9.91 2.42 -14.58
CA THR A 117 -8.45 2.37 -14.44
C THR A 117 -8.00 0.93 -14.30
N MET A 118 -7.00 0.52 -15.09
CA MET A 118 -6.46 -0.84 -15.03
C MET A 118 -4.94 -0.85 -15.19
N PHE A 119 -4.26 -1.33 -14.16
CA PHE A 119 -2.80 -1.42 -14.11
C PHE A 119 -2.30 -2.76 -14.65
N PHE A 120 -1.29 -2.71 -15.51
CA PHE A 120 -0.65 -3.87 -16.14
C PHE A 120 0.84 -3.93 -15.81
N PRO A 121 1.44 -5.13 -15.68
CA PRO A 121 2.83 -5.27 -15.30
C PRO A 121 3.74 -4.71 -16.40
N ARG A 122 4.84 -4.07 -15.99
CA ARG A 122 5.87 -3.51 -16.88
C ARG A 122 7.27 -3.96 -16.52
N THR A 123 7.58 -3.92 -15.23
CA THR A 123 8.91 -4.27 -14.74
C THR A 123 8.79 -5.10 -13.48
N THR A 124 9.62 -6.13 -13.35
CA THR A 124 9.80 -6.87 -12.11
C THR A 124 11.27 -6.85 -11.74
N TYR A 125 11.60 -6.22 -10.61
CA TYR A 125 12.93 -6.28 -10.02
C TYR A 125 12.97 -7.45 -9.04
N HIS A 126 13.94 -8.35 -9.22
CA HIS A 126 14.16 -9.47 -8.32
C HIS A 126 15.09 -9.05 -7.20
N THR A 127 14.51 -8.75 -6.03
CA THR A 127 15.26 -8.12 -4.93
C THR A 127 15.79 -9.13 -3.92
N GLY A 128 15.21 -10.33 -3.88
CA GLY A 128 15.31 -11.19 -2.71
C GLY A 128 14.58 -10.57 -1.51
N ASN A 129 14.80 -11.13 -0.32
CA ASN A 129 14.14 -10.65 0.90
C ASN A 129 14.86 -9.42 1.45
N LEU A 130 14.43 -8.23 1.04
CA LEU A 130 14.97 -6.95 1.53
C LEU A 130 14.12 -6.28 2.61
N ASP A 131 12.90 -6.79 2.85
CA ASP A 131 11.93 -6.18 3.76
C ASP A 131 11.73 -4.69 3.42
N LEU A 132 11.10 -4.43 2.27
CA LEU A 132 10.93 -3.08 1.72
C LEU A 132 9.63 -2.46 2.26
N HIS A 133 9.77 -1.50 3.18
CA HIS A 133 8.64 -1.00 3.97
C HIS A 133 7.85 0.12 3.29
N ASP A 134 8.55 1.07 2.63
CA ASP A 134 7.92 2.24 2.01
C ASP A 134 8.56 2.51 0.64
N LEU A 135 7.74 2.84 -0.37
CA LEU A 135 8.16 2.98 -1.76
C LEU A 135 7.71 4.35 -2.29
N HIS A 136 8.57 5.03 -3.04
CA HIS A 136 8.25 6.35 -3.61
C HIS A 136 8.80 6.54 -5.02
N TRP A 137 8.07 7.29 -5.84
CA TRP A 137 8.54 7.73 -7.15
C TRP A 137 9.37 9.01 -7.03
N THR A 138 10.50 9.05 -7.74
CA THR A 138 11.33 10.25 -7.92
C THR A 138 11.52 10.52 -9.42
N SER A 139 12.09 11.68 -9.75
CA SER A 139 12.54 11.98 -11.13
C SER A 139 13.60 10.98 -11.65
N LYS A 140 14.27 10.24 -10.76
CA LYS A 140 15.29 9.23 -11.08
C LYS A 140 14.73 7.80 -11.06
N GLY A 141 13.42 7.63 -10.88
CA GLY A 141 12.75 6.33 -10.80
C GLY A 141 12.33 5.95 -9.38
N LEU A 142 12.05 4.66 -9.21
CA LEU A 142 11.52 4.10 -7.96
C LEU A 142 12.62 3.96 -6.90
N ILE A 143 12.32 4.42 -5.69
CA ILE A 143 13.14 4.21 -4.49
C ILE A 143 12.33 3.48 -3.42
N ALA A 144 13.04 2.90 -2.45
CA ALA A 144 12.43 2.22 -1.33
C ALA A 144 13.23 2.38 -0.04
N VAL A 145 12.53 2.30 1.09
CA VAL A 145 13.13 2.03 2.40
C VAL A 145 13.47 0.53 2.46
N ASN A 146 14.76 0.21 2.53
CA ASN A 146 15.27 -1.13 2.71
C ASN A 146 15.63 -1.33 4.19
N THR A 147 14.64 -1.84 4.92
CA THR A 147 14.69 -2.02 6.37
C THR A 147 15.79 -2.99 6.76
N ARG A 148 15.91 -4.12 6.03
CA ARG A 148 16.93 -5.14 6.29
C ARG A 148 18.35 -4.58 6.27
N TYR A 149 18.63 -3.64 5.38
CA TYR A 149 19.95 -3.01 5.25
C TYR A 149 20.04 -1.60 5.86
N SER A 150 18.97 -1.11 6.49
CA SER A 150 18.92 0.21 7.14
C SER A 150 19.31 1.36 6.20
N CYS A 151 18.78 1.36 4.97
CA CYS A 151 19.09 2.37 3.96
C CYS A 151 17.90 2.69 3.07
N ILE A 152 17.98 3.82 2.35
CA ILE A 152 17.14 4.06 1.16
C ILE A 152 17.90 3.49 -0.03
N CYS A 153 17.21 2.75 -0.90
CA CYS A 153 17.80 2.18 -2.10
C CYS A 153 16.97 2.49 -3.35
N ARG A 154 17.59 2.28 -4.51
CA ARG A 154 16.95 2.27 -5.83
C ARG A 154 17.11 0.91 -6.50
N PHE A 155 16.37 0.70 -7.58
CA PHE A 155 16.42 -0.54 -8.37
C PHE A 155 17.01 -0.28 -9.76
N ASP A 156 17.81 -1.22 -10.24
CA ASP A 156 18.42 -1.20 -11.57
C ASP A 156 18.58 -2.64 -12.10
N TYR A 157 19.21 -2.81 -13.27
CA TYR A 157 19.37 -4.11 -13.92
C TYR A 157 20.64 -4.88 -13.49
N ARG A 158 21.53 -4.25 -12.70
CA ARG A 158 22.84 -4.82 -12.32
C ARG A 158 22.81 -5.49 -10.96
N TYR A 159 22.08 -4.91 -10.01
CA TYR A 159 22.04 -5.36 -8.63
C TYR A 159 20.60 -5.52 -8.14
N ASN A 160 20.42 -6.36 -7.11
CA ASN A 160 19.12 -6.52 -6.45
C ASN A 160 18.61 -5.19 -5.85
N PHE A 161 19.53 -4.34 -5.40
CA PHE A 161 19.29 -2.96 -4.99
C PHE A 161 20.61 -2.18 -4.97
N SER A 162 20.52 -0.86 -5.13
CA SER A 162 21.65 0.07 -5.01
C SER A 162 21.35 1.07 -3.89
N PRO A 163 22.11 1.12 -2.79
CA PRO A 163 21.87 2.08 -1.71
C PRO A 163 22.17 3.51 -2.18
N ILE A 164 21.33 4.46 -1.78
CA ILE A 164 21.48 5.89 -2.12
C ILE A 164 21.60 6.79 -0.89
N TRP A 165 21.18 6.32 0.28
CA TRP A 165 21.31 7.04 1.54
C TRP A 165 21.23 6.09 2.73
N LYS A 166 21.91 6.40 3.83
CA LYS A 166 21.79 5.72 5.13
C LYS A 166 21.92 6.73 6.28
N PRO A 167 21.34 6.46 7.46
CA PRO A 167 21.60 7.28 8.65
C PRO A 167 23.10 7.30 8.99
N LYS A 168 23.60 8.43 9.50
CA LYS A 168 25.02 8.65 9.82
C LYS A 168 25.54 7.69 10.88
N PHE A 169 24.68 7.28 11.82
CA PHE A 169 25.02 6.32 12.86
C PHE A 169 25.14 4.87 12.35
N ILE A 170 24.62 4.55 11.16
CA ILE A 170 24.79 3.23 10.53
C ILE A 170 26.16 3.18 9.86
N THR A 171 27.10 2.42 10.41
CA THR A 171 28.48 2.37 9.87
C THR A 171 28.61 1.47 8.65
N GLU A 172 27.79 0.41 8.58
CA GLU A 172 27.87 -0.62 7.53
C GLU A 172 26.47 -1.04 7.08
N LEU A 173 26.32 -1.35 5.79
CA LEU A 173 25.08 -1.85 5.21
C LEU A 173 25.09 -3.38 5.23
N LEU A 174 24.80 -3.96 6.39
CA LEU A 174 24.63 -5.40 6.57
C LEU A 174 23.14 -5.77 6.70
N PRO A 175 22.75 -7.02 6.33
CA PRO A 175 21.37 -7.48 6.40
C PRO A 175 20.91 -7.79 7.83
N GLU A 176 21.03 -6.81 8.71
CA GLU A 176 20.93 -6.94 10.16
C GLU A 176 19.78 -6.15 10.78
N ASP A 177 19.04 -5.37 9.98
CA ASP A 177 17.93 -4.53 10.43
C ASP A 177 18.33 -3.74 11.69
N ARG A 178 19.36 -2.90 11.58
CA ARG A 178 20.03 -2.32 12.76
C ARG A 178 19.14 -1.33 13.50
N CYS A 179 18.44 -0.47 12.78
CA CYS A 179 17.59 0.58 13.33
C CYS A 179 16.10 0.47 12.97
N HIS A 180 15.74 -0.47 12.09
CA HIS A 180 14.40 -0.56 11.50
C HIS A 180 13.97 0.77 10.88
N LEU A 181 14.73 1.20 9.88
CA LEU A 181 14.33 2.30 9.01
C LEU A 181 12.97 1.90 8.39
N ASN A 182 11.95 2.72 8.58
CA ASN A 182 10.56 2.29 8.42
C ASN A 182 9.85 3.06 7.30
N GLY A 183 9.63 4.35 7.50
CA GLY A 183 8.89 5.16 6.53
C GLY A 183 9.71 6.31 5.93
N LEU A 184 9.26 6.81 4.78
CA LEU A 184 9.89 7.89 4.03
C LEU A 184 8.83 8.94 3.64
N ALA A 185 9.12 10.20 3.95
CA ALA A 185 8.35 11.35 3.50
C ALA A 185 9.06 12.04 2.33
N MET A 186 8.30 12.33 1.29
CA MET A 186 8.77 13.04 0.10
C MET A 186 8.41 14.52 0.16
N GLN A 187 9.33 15.38 -0.27
CA GLN A 187 9.08 16.80 -0.50
C GLN A 187 9.46 17.14 -1.94
N ASN A 188 8.52 17.69 -2.71
CA ASN A 188 8.76 18.13 -4.09
C ASN A 188 9.43 17.04 -4.97
N GLY A 189 9.00 15.79 -4.83
CA GLY A 189 9.52 14.65 -5.60
C GLY A 189 10.89 14.10 -5.14
N SER A 190 11.42 14.58 -4.01
CA SER A 190 12.69 14.12 -3.43
C SER A 190 12.50 13.60 -1.99
N PRO A 191 13.30 12.61 -1.54
CA PRO A 191 13.32 12.17 -0.14
C PRO A 191 13.61 13.35 0.79
N LYS A 192 12.84 13.51 1.88
CA LYS A 192 13.09 14.58 2.86
C LYS A 192 13.22 14.11 4.30
N TYR A 193 12.29 13.30 4.79
CA TYR A 193 12.34 12.78 6.17
C TYR A 193 12.19 11.27 6.20
N VAL A 194 12.85 10.61 7.14
CA VAL A 194 12.64 9.18 7.41
C VAL A 194 12.33 8.94 8.86
N THR A 195 11.56 7.88 9.14
CA THR A 195 11.39 7.36 10.49
C THR A 195 12.18 6.08 10.68
N ALA A 196 12.65 5.85 11.90
CA ALA A 196 13.23 4.56 12.31
C ALA A 196 12.73 4.20 13.71
N LEU A 197 12.75 2.92 14.07
CA LEU A 197 12.34 2.45 15.40
C LEU A 197 13.45 2.58 16.46
N GLY A 198 14.65 3.00 16.06
CA GLY A 198 15.77 3.28 16.95
C GLY A 198 16.91 4.00 16.24
N SER A 199 17.94 4.38 17.00
CA SER A 199 19.18 5.00 16.51
C SER A 199 20.42 4.11 16.66
N GLY A 200 20.22 2.82 16.96
CA GLY A 200 21.32 1.89 17.20
C GLY A 200 21.94 1.33 15.91
N ASN A 201 23.20 0.89 16.02
CA ASN A 201 24.03 0.37 14.92
C ASN A 201 24.45 -1.10 15.14
N LYS A 202 23.65 -1.86 15.89
CA LYS A 202 23.84 -3.31 16.08
C LYS A 202 22.63 -4.04 15.52
N LYS A 203 22.82 -5.31 15.15
CA LYS A 203 21.75 -6.19 14.67
C LYS A 203 20.51 -6.07 15.55
N GLU A 204 19.38 -5.70 14.93
CA GLU A 204 18.06 -5.58 15.56
C GLU A 204 18.03 -4.74 16.85
N SER A 205 18.90 -3.73 16.98
CA SER A 205 19.02 -2.94 18.21
C SER A 205 17.76 -2.14 18.55
N TRP A 206 16.92 -1.87 17.56
CA TRP A 206 15.60 -1.23 17.71
C TRP A 206 14.60 -2.06 18.52
N ARG A 207 14.80 -3.37 18.68
CA ARG A 207 13.85 -4.23 19.41
C ARG A 207 13.72 -3.83 20.88
N GLY A 208 14.80 -3.32 21.48
CA GLY A 208 14.78 -2.77 22.83
C GLY A 208 14.23 -1.35 22.81
N GLY A 209 13.15 -1.09 23.56
CA GLY A 209 12.56 0.24 23.70
C GLY A 209 11.70 0.69 22.50
N ILE A 210 11.10 -0.26 21.78
CA ILE A 210 10.16 -0.04 20.66
C ILE A 210 9.03 0.97 20.99
N GLU A 211 8.68 1.10 22.27
CA GLU A 211 7.68 2.01 22.80
C GLU A 211 8.13 3.47 22.93
N ARG A 212 9.43 3.77 22.79
CA ARG A 212 9.98 5.11 23.04
C ARG A 212 11.24 5.50 22.25
N ASN A 213 11.90 4.58 21.56
CA ASN A 213 13.19 4.85 20.92
C ASN A 213 13.08 5.33 19.47
N GLY A 214 11.86 5.43 18.93
CA GLY A 214 11.65 5.84 17.56
C GLY A 214 12.08 7.28 17.31
N ILE A 215 12.53 7.53 16.08
CA ILE A 215 13.11 8.80 15.66
C ILE A 215 12.57 9.27 14.31
N LEU A 216 12.63 10.58 14.07
CA LEU A 216 12.46 11.24 12.77
C LEU A 216 13.78 11.90 12.38
N ILE A 217 14.27 11.63 11.17
CA ILE A 217 15.56 12.12 10.67
C ILE A 217 15.33 13.00 9.44
N ASP A 218 15.99 14.16 9.37
CA ASP A 218 16.14 14.93 8.14
C ASP A 218 17.21 14.30 7.25
N ILE A 219 16.85 13.95 6.01
CA ILE A 219 17.75 13.26 5.07
C ILE A 219 18.91 14.16 4.64
N ASP A 220 18.66 15.46 4.47
CA ASP A 220 19.63 16.42 3.92
C ASP A 220 20.73 16.72 4.93
N THR A 221 20.36 16.96 6.19
CA THR A 221 21.30 17.29 7.27
C THR A 221 21.77 16.07 8.07
N ASN A 222 21.05 14.96 7.95
CA ASN A 222 21.20 13.77 8.79
C ASN A 222 20.93 14.01 10.29
N GLU A 223 20.24 15.11 10.62
CA GLU A 223 19.88 15.46 11.99
C GLU A 223 18.66 14.64 12.46
N ILE A 224 18.70 14.16 13.70
CA ILE A 224 17.52 13.61 14.36
C ILE A 224 16.67 14.79 14.85
N LEU A 225 15.51 14.98 14.24
CA LEU A 225 14.60 16.11 14.53
C LEU A 225 13.63 15.82 15.67
N LEU A 226 13.23 14.55 15.82
CA LEU A 226 12.38 14.07 16.89
C LEU A 226 12.90 12.73 17.41
N GLU A 227 12.79 12.55 18.72
CA GLU A 227 13.05 11.31 19.45
C GLU A 227 11.82 10.97 20.31
N GLY A 228 11.84 9.82 20.99
CA GLY A 228 10.75 9.48 21.91
C GLY A 228 9.53 8.88 21.23
N LEU A 229 9.59 8.55 19.93
CA LEU A 229 8.42 8.12 19.16
C LEU A 229 8.10 6.64 19.40
N CYS A 230 6.82 6.35 19.64
CA CYS A 230 6.34 4.98 19.82
C CYS A 230 5.97 4.36 18.47
N MET A 231 6.88 3.56 17.91
CA MET A 231 6.74 2.94 16.59
C MET A 231 6.34 3.91 15.46
N PRO A 232 7.21 4.87 15.08
CA PRO A 232 6.87 5.87 14.06
C PRO A 232 6.76 5.26 12.66
N HIS A 233 5.54 5.26 12.10
CA HIS A 233 5.24 4.78 10.74
C HIS A 233 4.75 5.89 9.82
N SER A 234 4.84 5.62 8.52
CA SER A 234 4.21 6.37 7.44
C SER A 234 4.36 7.90 7.58
N PRO A 235 5.58 8.44 7.71
CA PRO A 235 5.78 9.87 7.70
C PRO A 235 5.38 10.41 6.32
N ARG A 236 4.67 11.53 6.31
CA ARG A 236 4.16 12.18 5.10
C ARG A 236 4.23 13.69 5.27
N ILE A 237 4.37 14.41 4.16
CA ILE A 237 4.23 15.87 4.15
C ILE A 237 2.91 16.18 3.46
N HIS A 238 2.04 16.92 4.15
CA HIS A 238 0.77 17.41 3.59
C HIS A 238 0.61 18.89 3.91
N ASN A 239 0.36 19.72 2.90
CA ASN A 239 0.26 21.18 3.03
C ASN A 239 1.42 21.82 3.82
N GLY A 240 2.65 21.36 3.58
CA GLY A 240 3.86 21.85 4.25
C GLY A 240 4.08 21.35 5.68
N THR A 241 3.13 20.60 6.24
CA THR A 241 3.22 20.03 7.59
C THR A 241 3.65 18.56 7.54
N VAL A 242 4.52 18.15 8.46
CA VAL A 242 4.93 16.74 8.60
C VAL A 242 3.91 16.03 9.47
N TYR A 243 3.36 14.92 8.98
CA TYR A 243 2.50 14.01 9.73
C TYR A 243 3.19 12.65 9.86
N LEU A 244 2.95 11.94 10.95
CA LEU A 244 3.37 10.55 11.13
C LEU A 244 2.43 9.82 12.09
N LEU A 245 2.50 8.49 12.08
CA LEU A 245 1.73 7.64 12.97
C LEU A 245 2.62 7.18 14.13
N GLU A 246 2.20 7.40 15.38
CA GLU A 246 2.77 6.70 16.54
C GLU A 246 1.97 5.42 16.76
N SER A 247 2.27 4.39 15.97
CA SER A 247 1.45 3.19 15.85
C SER A 247 1.28 2.43 17.16
N GLY A 248 2.29 2.45 18.03
CA GLY A 248 2.21 1.78 19.32
C GLY A 248 1.35 2.52 20.35
N ASN A 249 1.14 3.83 20.16
CA ASN A 249 0.22 4.65 20.95
C ASN A 249 -1.16 4.77 20.30
N GLY A 250 -1.27 4.47 19.01
CA GLY A 250 -2.49 4.64 18.23
C GLY A 250 -2.82 6.11 17.98
N ASN A 251 -1.83 6.93 17.63
CA ASN A 251 -2.00 8.36 17.41
C ASN A 251 -1.64 8.76 15.98
N LEU A 252 -2.40 9.70 15.42
CA LEU A 252 -1.93 10.58 14.35
C LEU A 252 -1.33 11.83 15.00
N VAL A 253 -0.11 12.17 14.63
CA VAL A 253 0.56 13.38 15.13
C VAL A 253 1.07 14.22 13.96
N LYS A 254 1.16 15.52 14.17
CA LYS A 254 1.84 16.45 13.26
C LYS A 254 3.07 17.04 13.95
N PHE A 255 4.09 17.36 13.17
CA PHE A 255 5.34 17.91 13.63
C PHE A 255 5.63 19.21 12.89
N ASN A 256 5.89 20.27 13.67
CA ASN A 256 6.34 21.55 13.16
C ASN A 256 7.87 21.55 13.09
N THR A 257 8.42 21.60 11.88
CA THR A 257 9.87 21.53 11.64
C THR A 257 10.61 22.80 12.07
N ILE A 258 9.91 23.92 12.26
CA ILE A 258 10.48 25.21 12.71
C ILE A 258 10.54 25.25 14.23
N THR A 259 9.41 25.02 14.93
CA THR A 259 9.36 25.07 16.41
C THR A 259 9.87 23.80 17.07
N ARG A 260 9.99 22.72 16.29
CA ARG A 260 10.31 21.36 16.76
C ARG A 260 9.26 20.79 17.72
N GLU A 261 8.02 21.23 17.60
CA GLU A 261 6.92 20.75 18.44
C GLU A 261 6.13 19.65 17.74
N LYS A 262 5.84 18.58 18.50
CA LYS A 262 4.93 17.51 18.10
C LYS A 262 3.57 17.77 18.73
N GLU A 263 2.52 17.77 17.92
CA GLU A 263 1.14 17.96 18.35
C GLU A 263 0.31 16.71 18.00
N LEU A 264 -0.53 16.29 18.95
CA LEU A 264 -1.52 15.25 18.71
C LEU A 264 -2.63 15.80 17.80
N VAL A 265 -2.90 15.10 16.70
CA VAL A 265 -4.06 15.38 15.85
C VAL A 265 -5.28 14.67 16.43
N CYS A 266 -5.21 13.34 16.54
CA CYS A 266 -6.28 12.54 17.13
C CYS A 266 -5.79 11.17 17.63
N HIS A 267 -6.57 10.57 18.53
CA HIS A 267 -6.39 9.18 18.96
C HIS A 267 -7.20 8.24 18.04
N LEU A 268 -6.52 7.27 17.44
CA LEU A 268 -7.07 6.29 16.48
C LEU A 268 -7.56 5.00 17.14
N SER A 269 -7.24 4.79 18.43
CA SER A 269 -7.63 3.60 19.22
C SER A 269 -7.28 2.25 18.56
N GLY A 270 -6.17 2.17 17.81
CA GLY A 270 -5.71 0.94 17.17
C GLY A 270 -4.30 1.05 16.59
N PHE A 271 -3.77 -0.06 16.08
CA PHE A 271 -2.41 -0.09 15.52
C PHE A 271 -2.41 0.44 14.08
N ALA A 272 -1.95 1.68 13.92
CA ALA A 272 -2.04 2.40 12.65
C ALA A 272 -0.83 2.13 11.74
N ARG A 273 -1.05 1.91 10.45
CA ARG A 273 -0.03 1.79 9.39
C ARG A 273 -0.61 2.21 8.04
N GLY A 274 0.22 2.84 7.21
CA GLY A 274 -0.24 3.45 5.97
C GLY A 274 -0.94 4.77 6.26
N LEU A 275 -0.48 5.84 5.61
CA LEU A 275 -1.03 7.18 5.74
C LEU A 275 -0.98 7.84 4.36
N SER A 276 -2.13 8.34 3.91
CA SER A 276 -2.26 9.10 2.67
C SER A 276 -3.31 10.19 2.83
N PHE A 277 -3.22 11.22 1.98
CA PHE A 277 -4.09 12.40 2.05
C PHE A 277 -4.80 12.67 0.72
N SER A 278 -6.04 13.15 0.81
CA SER A 278 -6.76 13.79 -0.31
C SER A 278 -7.56 14.96 0.25
N GLY A 279 -7.40 16.14 -0.34
CA GLY A 279 -8.01 17.35 0.18
C GLY A 279 -7.67 17.58 1.66
N ASN A 280 -8.70 17.66 2.49
CA ASN A 280 -8.58 17.81 3.94
C ASN A 280 -8.66 16.49 4.71
N TYR A 281 -8.73 15.35 4.01
CA TYR A 281 -8.89 14.05 4.64
C TYR A 281 -7.57 13.30 4.74
N ALA A 282 -7.34 12.70 5.91
CA ALA A 282 -6.32 11.70 6.12
C ALA A 282 -6.95 10.30 6.14
N PHE A 283 -6.36 9.38 5.37
CA PHE A 283 -6.75 7.98 5.29
C PHE A 283 -5.68 7.14 5.94
N ILE A 284 -6.07 6.32 6.92
CA ILE A 284 -5.14 5.63 7.80
C ILE A 284 -5.51 4.16 7.88
N GLY A 285 -4.57 3.27 7.54
CA GLY A 285 -4.77 1.84 7.71
C GLY A 285 -4.68 1.44 9.18
N MET A 286 -5.57 0.57 9.62
CA MET A 286 -5.64 0.06 10.99
C MET A 286 -5.49 -1.46 10.97
N SER A 287 -4.70 -1.99 11.92
CA SER A 287 -4.46 -3.42 12.08
C SER A 287 -4.84 -3.91 13.46
N LYS A 288 -5.19 -5.20 13.54
CA LYS A 288 -5.33 -5.92 14.80
C LYS A 288 -3.96 -6.26 15.36
N ILE A 289 -3.84 -6.26 16.68
CA ILE A 289 -2.67 -6.82 17.38
C ILE A 289 -3.03 -8.18 17.96
N ARG A 290 -2.26 -9.19 17.57
CA ARG A 290 -2.29 -10.52 18.19
C ARG A 290 -1.71 -10.44 19.61
N GLN A 291 -2.55 -10.70 20.62
CA GLN A 291 -2.21 -10.50 22.04
C GLN A 291 -1.05 -11.37 22.52
N GLU A 292 -0.84 -12.51 21.86
CA GLU A 292 0.25 -13.45 22.12
C GLU A 292 1.62 -13.00 21.59
N SER A 293 1.66 -11.96 20.75
CA SER A 293 2.91 -11.47 20.18
C SER A 293 3.79 -10.78 21.23
N LYS A 294 5.13 -10.85 21.07
CA LYS A 294 6.07 -10.15 21.97
C LYS A 294 5.82 -8.64 21.98
N THR A 295 5.46 -8.08 20.83
CA THR A 295 5.12 -6.67 20.65
C THR A 295 3.87 -6.28 21.43
N ALA A 296 2.82 -7.12 21.46
CA ALA A 296 1.60 -6.84 22.21
C ALA A 296 1.82 -6.64 23.72
N LYS A 297 2.89 -7.23 24.28
CA LYS A 297 3.20 -7.12 25.70
C LYS A 297 3.72 -5.74 26.12
N VAL A 298 4.21 -4.95 25.17
CA VAL A 298 4.90 -3.68 25.45
C VAL A 298 4.18 -2.47 24.89
N LEU A 299 3.34 -2.62 23.85
CA LEU A 299 2.69 -1.46 23.25
C LEU A 299 1.41 -1.05 23.99
N PRO A 300 1.22 0.25 24.30
CA PRO A 300 0.01 0.76 24.94
C PRO A 300 -1.29 0.42 24.20
N VAL A 301 -1.28 0.48 22.86
CA VAL A 301 -2.49 0.28 22.04
C VAL A 301 -2.95 -1.18 21.94
N SER A 302 -2.17 -2.15 22.46
CA SER A 302 -2.39 -3.58 22.22
C SER A 302 -3.79 -4.06 22.57
N LYS A 303 -4.38 -3.57 23.67
CA LYS A 303 -5.74 -3.96 24.09
C LYS A 303 -6.83 -3.30 23.22
N LEU A 304 -6.55 -2.15 22.63
CA LEU A 304 -7.48 -1.36 21.82
C LEU A 304 -7.51 -1.83 20.35
N ALA A 305 -6.37 -2.32 19.84
CA ALA A 305 -6.19 -2.76 18.45
C ALA A 305 -6.91 -4.09 18.12
N GLN A 306 -8.25 -4.06 18.12
CA GLN A 306 -9.13 -5.21 17.84
C GLN A 306 -9.74 -5.16 16.43
N GLU A 307 -9.59 -4.05 15.73
CA GLU A 307 -10.23 -3.79 14.44
C GLU A 307 -9.20 -3.54 13.35
N SER A 308 -9.57 -3.90 12.12
CA SER A 308 -8.76 -3.70 10.92
C SER A 308 -9.60 -3.06 9.83
N GLY A 309 -8.97 -2.15 9.07
CA GLY A 309 -9.73 -1.30 8.16
C GLY A 309 -9.05 0.05 7.89
N VAL A 310 -9.81 1.01 7.39
CA VAL A 310 -9.31 2.36 7.10
C VAL A 310 -10.10 3.38 7.90
N ILE A 311 -9.42 4.15 8.75
CA ILE A 311 -9.99 5.33 9.40
C ILE A 311 -9.84 6.53 8.47
N VAL A 312 -10.89 7.36 8.42
CA VAL A 312 -10.89 8.66 7.76
C VAL A 312 -10.95 9.75 8.81
N VAL A 313 -10.01 10.69 8.76
CA VAL A 313 -9.93 11.86 9.66
C VAL A 313 -10.08 13.12 8.82
N ASP A 314 -10.96 14.03 9.24
CA ASP A 314 -10.99 15.40 8.72
C ASP A 314 -9.94 16.25 9.45
N LEU A 315 -8.99 16.81 8.71
CA LEU A 315 -7.86 17.60 9.24
C LEU A 315 -8.24 19.04 9.61
N ILE A 316 -9.41 19.53 9.22
CA ILE A 316 -9.89 20.85 9.66
C ILE A 316 -10.37 20.74 11.11
N THR A 317 -11.17 19.70 11.39
CA THR A 317 -11.79 19.49 12.71
C THR A 317 -10.96 18.56 13.61
N ASN A 318 -10.00 17.84 13.04
CA ASN A 318 -9.28 16.71 13.64
C ASN A 318 -10.20 15.57 14.12
N ALA A 319 -11.43 15.51 13.62
CA ALA A 319 -12.40 14.50 13.98
C ALA A 319 -12.28 13.25 13.09
N ILE A 320 -12.48 12.08 13.69
CA ILE A 320 -12.67 10.84 12.94
C ILE A 320 -14.05 10.90 12.29
N VAL A 321 -14.09 10.86 10.97
CA VAL A 321 -15.34 10.78 10.19
C VAL A 321 -15.95 9.39 10.32
N GLY A 322 -15.12 8.36 10.23
CA GLY A 322 -15.56 6.98 10.34
C GLY A 322 -14.48 5.97 9.97
N MET A 323 -14.88 4.71 9.89
CA MET A 323 -13.99 3.60 9.52
C MET A 323 -14.64 2.66 8.50
N ILE A 324 -13.88 2.33 7.45
CA ILE A 324 -14.13 1.15 6.62
C ILE A 324 -13.60 -0.05 7.37
N LYS A 325 -14.47 -0.84 8.00
CA LYS A 325 -14.09 -1.95 8.88
C LYS A 325 -14.21 -3.29 8.18
N TYR A 326 -13.13 -4.08 8.19
CA TYR A 326 -13.18 -5.48 7.76
C TYR A 326 -13.84 -6.35 8.83
N GLN A 327 -14.84 -7.13 8.43
CA GLN A 327 -15.54 -8.08 9.30
C GLN A 327 -14.84 -9.44 9.39
N GLY A 328 -13.89 -9.70 8.48
CA GLY A 328 -13.09 -10.93 8.46
C GLY A 328 -12.03 -10.90 7.36
N GLY A 329 -11.16 -11.91 7.36
CA GLY A 329 -10.16 -12.18 6.32
C GLY A 329 -8.94 -11.25 6.29
N ILE A 330 -9.07 -9.98 6.71
CA ILE A 330 -7.98 -9.01 6.82
C ILE A 330 -7.80 -8.61 8.28
N GLU A 331 -6.62 -8.84 8.83
CA GLU A 331 -6.24 -8.42 10.18
C GLU A 331 -5.10 -7.39 10.17
N GLU A 332 -4.31 -7.37 9.11
CA GLU A 332 -3.10 -6.55 8.98
C GLU A 332 -3.14 -5.78 7.67
N ILE A 333 -3.15 -4.46 7.79
CA ILE A 333 -2.88 -3.50 6.72
C ILE A 333 -1.44 -3.00 6.92
N TYR A 334 -0.65 -3.03 5.87
CA TYR A 334 0.77 -2.74 5.91
C TYR A 334 1.07 -1.34 5.37
N ASP A 335 0.56 -1.01 4.18
CA ASP A 335 0.63 0.32 3.59
C ASP A 335 -0.70 0.71 2.96
N LEU A 336 -0.92 2.03 2.82
CA LEU A 336 -2.10 2.66 2.24
C LEU A 336 -1.65 3.82 1.36
N GLN A 337 -2.09 3.82 0.11
CA GLN A 337 -1.88 4.92 -0.83
C GLN A 337 -3.19 5.29 -1.52
N ILE A 338 -3.19 6.45 -2.17
CA ILE A 338 -4.33 6.96 -2.94
C ILE A 338 -4.01 6.95 -4.43
N ILE A 339 -5.00 6.57 -5.22
CA ILE A 339 -5.00 6.67 -6.68
C ILE A 339 -6.04 7.73 -7.05
N GLN A 340 -5.57 8.77 -7.73
CA GLN A 340 -6.36 9.94 -8.08
C GLN A 340 -7.11 9.72 -9.39
N ASN A 341 -8.29 10.34 -9.50
CA ASN A 341 -9.15 10.37 -10.69
C ASN A 341 -9.68 8.99 -11.11
N THR A 342 -10.14 8.19 -10.15
CA THR A 342 -10.68 6.85 -10.42
C THR A 342 -11.68 6.43 -9.36
N ALA A 343 -12.80 5.87 -9.80
CA ALA A 343 -13.80 5.23 -8.96
C ALA A 343 -13.56 3.72 -8.85
N LYS A 344 -13.22 3.07 -9.97
CA LYS A 344 -13.04 1.61 -10.05
C LYS A 344 -11.71 1.24 -10.71
N THR A 345 -10.74 0.93 -9.85
CA THR A 345 -9.43 0.43 -10.24
C THR A 345 -9.36 -1.11 -10.23
N ALA A 346 -8.62 -1.65 -11.19
CA ALA A 346 -8.14 -3.03 -11.22
C ALA A 346 -6.63 -3.10 -11.48
N LEU A 347 -6.05 -4.25 -11.16
CA LEU A 347 -4.66 -4.58 -11.51
C LEU A 347 -4.59 -6.03 -12.00
N ILE A 348 -3.92 -6.22 -13.12
CA ILE A 348 -3.60 -7.54 -13.68
C ILE A 348 -2.16 -7.87 -13.32
N THR A 349 -1.93 -9.03 -12.69
CA THR A 349 -0.57 -9.49 -12.33
C THR A 349 0.09 -10.23 -13.49
N ASN A 350 1.41 -10.39 -13.46
CA ASN A 350 2.15 -11.23 -14.43
C ASN A 350 1.75 -12.72 -14.37
N THR A 351 1.18 -13.18 -13.27
CA THR A 351 0.65 -14.55 -13.10
C THR A 351 -0.73 -14.74 -13.71
N ASN A 352 -1.43 -13.65 -14.06
CA ASN A 352 -2.72 -13.73 -14.71
C ASN A 352 -2.53 -13.91 -16.23
N LYS A 353 -3.09 -14.98 -16.81
CA LYS A 353 -2.99 -15.25 -18.26
C LYS A 353 -3.51 -14.09 -19.12
N THR A 354 -4.49 -13.35 -18.63
CA THR A 354 -5.04 -12.15 -19.29
C THR A 354 -3.99 -11.07 -19.51
N ALA A 355 -2.91 -11.03 -18.71
CA ALA A 355 -1.80 -10.09 -18.92
C ALA A 355 -1.18 -10.22 -20.31
N ASN A 356 -1.10 -11.44 -20.85
CA ASN A 356 -0.50 -11.72 -22.16
C ASN A 356 -1.42 -11.40 -23.34
N LEU A 357 -2.70 -11.09 -23.07
CA LEU A 357 -3.67 -10.72 -24.09
C LEU A 357 -3.66 -9.21 -24.35
N ALA A 358 -3.15 -8.41 -23.41
CA ALA A 358 -3.10 -6.96 -23.54
C ALA A 358 -1.75 -6.52 -24.09
N SER A 359 -1.78 -5.60 -25.04
CA SER A 359 -0.61 -4.82 -25.45
C SER A 359 -0.99 -3.34 -25.54
N ALA A 360 -0.04 -2.47 -25.24
CA ALA A 360 -0.23 -1.03 -25.33
C ALA A 360 1.05 -0.33 -25.79
N SER A 361 0.88 0.67 -26.63
CA SER A 361 1.85 1.69 -27.00
C SER A 361 1.29 3.07 -26.61
N PRO A 362 2.04 4.18 -26.74
CA PRO A 362 1.56 5.50 -26.34
C PRO A 362 0.19 5.90 -26.92
N ASN A 363 -0.13 5.48 -28.14
CA ASN A 363 -1.33 5.90 -28.86
C ASN A 363 -2.22 4.71 -29.31
N LEU A 364 -1.95 3.50 -28.85
CA LEU A 364 -2.65 2.29 -29.28
C LEU A 364 -2.72 1.28 -28.15
N PHE A 365 -3.83 0.58 -28.06
CA PHE A 365 -3.95 -0.61 -27.23
C PHE A 365 -4.65 -1.70 -28.01
N PHE A 366 -4.41 -2.95 -27.61
CA PHE A 366 -5.03 -4.11 -28.23
C PHE A 366 -5.24 -5.22 -27.21
N TRP A 367 -6.41 -5.85 -27.30
CA TRP A 367 -6.73 -7.08 -26.61
C TRP A 367 -6.80 -8.20 -27.65
N ARG A 368 -5.91 -9.19 -27.54
CA ARG A 368 -5.98 -10.41 -28.34
C ARG A 368 -7.22 -11.21 -27.96
N ASP A 369 -7.95 -11.73 -28.96
CA ASP A 369 -9.08 -12.63 -28.70
C ASP A 369 -8.56 -13.94 -28.05
N PRO A 370 -9.04 -14.33 -26.86
CA PRO A 370 -8.67 -15.59 -26.22
C PRO A 370 -8.88 -16.83 -27.13
N LYS A 371 -9.79 -16.75 -28.11
CA LYS A 371 -10.07 -17.84 -29.05
C LYS A 371 -8.94 -18.08 -30.05
N ASP A 372 -8.10 -17.07 -30.33
CA ASP A 372 -6.99 -17.20 -31.26
C ASP A 372 -5.86 -18.07 -30.68
N GLU A 373 -5.70 -18.14 -29.35
CA GLU A 373 -4.75 -19.07 -28.70
C GLU A 373 -5.11 -20.54 -28.94
N LYS A 374 -6.40 -20.88 -29.00
CA LYS A 374 -6.84 -22.27 -29.16
C LYS A 374 -6.57 -22.83 -30.57
N LYS A 375 -6.59 -21.97 -31.60
CA LYS A 375 -6.29 -22.39 -32.98
C LYS A 375 -4.80 -22.71 -33.17
N SER A 376 -3.91 -21.93 -32.55
CA SER A 376 -2.46 -22.16 -32.65
C SER A 376 -2.00 -23.50 -32.03
N LYS A 377 -2.76 -24.05 -31.08
CA LYS A 377 -2.45 -25.34 -30.43
C LYS A 377 -3.09 -26.56 -31.09
N SER A 378 -3.93 -26.36 -32.11
CA SER A 378 -4.51 -27.45 -32.91
C SER A 378 -3.77 -27.70 -34.21
N GLU A 379 -2.74 -26.91 -34.50
CA GLU A 379 -1.89 -27.01 -35.70
C GLU A 379 -0.45 -27.47 -35.39
N GLU A 380 -0.13 -27.71 -34.10
CA GLU A 380 1.02 -28.50 -33.62
C GLU A 380 0.54 -29.88 -33.16
#